data_AF-A0A381P816-F1
#
_entry.id   AF-A0A381P816-F1
#
_cell.length_a   1.000
_cell.length_b   1.000
_cell.length_c   1.000
_cell.angle_alpha   90.00
_cell.angle_beta   90.00
_cell.angle_gamma   90.00
#
_symmetry.space_group_name_H-M   'P 1'
#
loop_
_entity.id
_entity.type
_entity.pdbx_description
1 polymer ?
#
loop_
_entity_poly.entity_id
_entity_poly.type
_entity_poly.pdbx_seq_one_letter_code
_entity_poly.pdbx_strand_id
1 'polypeptide(L)' 'MGFFRGLECHLCGTKFPGEALFVCDQCLGPLEATYDYDLIKTTLTRELIASRPLNLWRYREL' A
#
# COMPACT_ATOMS: atom_id res chain seq x y z
N MET A 1 12.48 -3.15 5.48
CA MET A 1 11.69 -1.92 5.32
C MET A 1 10.76 -2.14 4.15
N GLY A 2 9.47 -2.32 4.40
CA GLY A 2 8.46 -2.50 3.35
C GLY A 2 7.83 -1.18 2.96
N PHE A 3 7.34 -1.06 1.73
CA PHE A 3 6.58 0.10 1.26
C PHE A 3 5.15 0.11 1.83
N PHE A 4 4.65 -1.05 2.26
CA PHE A 4 3.37 -1.20 2.94
C PHE A 4 3.42 -0.58 4.34
N ARG A 5 2.49 0.36 4.62
CA ARG A 5 2.35 1.05 5.91
C ARG A 5 1.32 0.41 6.82
N GLY A 6 0.32 -0.27 6.27
CA GLY A 6 -0.77 -0.88 7.04
C GLY A 6 -2.11 -0.67 6.36
N LEU A 7 -3.18 -0.66 7.14
CA LEU A 7 -4.55 -0.45 6.65
C LEU A 7 -5.08 0.91 7.11
N GLU A 8 -5.96 1.52 6.32
CA GLU A 8 -6.66 2.75 6.67
C GLU A 8 -8.14 2.65 6.31
N CYS A 9 -9.02 3.13 7.18
CA CYS A 9 -10.44 3.15 6.88
C CYS A 9 -10.74 4.22 5.83
N HIS A 10 -11.38 3.81 4.73
CA HIS A 10 -11.77 4.71 3.65
C HIS A 10 -12.74 5.82 4.08
N LEU A 11 -13.53 5.59 5.15
CA LEU A 11 -14.55 6.54 5.60
C LEU A 11 -14.06 7.50 6.68
N CYS A 12 -13.33 7.02 7.68
CA CYS A 12 -12.93 7.83 8.84
C CYS A 12 -11.42 8.09 8.94
N GLY A 13 -10.59 7.46 8.09
CA GLY A 13 -9.13 7.64 8.10
C GLY A 13 -8.42 7.00 9.29
N THR A 14 -9.11 6.21 10.13
CA THR A 14 -8.46 5.48 11.22
C THR A 14 -7.44 4.50 10.67
N LYS A 15 -6.23 4.52 11.24
CA LYS A 15 -5.11 3.67 10.82
C LYS A 15 -5.06 2.39 11.65
N PHE A 16 -4.74 1.30 10.96
CA PHE A 16 -4.69 -0.04 11.50
C PHE A 16 -3.36 -0.71 11.11
N PRO A 17 -2.87 -1.66 11.92
CA PRO A 17 -1.74 -2.48 11.54
C PRO A 17 -2.07 -3.32 10.29
N GLY A 18 -1.02 -3.79 9.62
CA GLY A 18 -1.11 -4.66 8.45
C GLY A 18 -1.51 -6.09 8.77
N GLU A 19 -2.71 -6.27 9.33
CA GLU A 19 -3.28 -7.53 9.77
C GLU A 19 -4.45 -7.95 8.87
N ALA A 20 -4.95 -9.18 9.03
CA ALA A 20 -6.08 -9.70 8.28
C ALA A 20 -7.43 -9.15 8.79
N LEU A 21 -7.58 -7.83 8.78
CA LEU A 21 -8.77 -7.10 9.20
C LEU A 21 -9.59 -6.72 7.97
N PHE A 22 -10.92 -6.88 8.06
CA PHE A 22 -11.83 -6.60 6.95
C PHE A 22 -12.64 -5.29 7.14
N VAL A 23 -12.82 -4.85 8.39
CA VAL A 23 -13.70 -3.72 8.73
C VAL A 23 -13.11 -2.85 9.83
N CYS A 24 -13.38 -1.54 9.74
CA CYS A 24 -13.09 -0.58 10.80
C CYS A 24 -14.00 -0.83 12.01
N ASP A 25 -13.41 -0.93 13.20
CA ASP A 25 -14.13 -1.12 14.46
C ASP A 25 -14.87 0.15 14.96
N GLN A 26 -14.52 1.33 14.43
CA GLN A 26 -15.13 2.60 14.83
C GLN A 26 -16.37 2.96 14.00
N CYS A 27 -16.33 2.75 12.69
CA CYS A 27 -17.39 3.23 11.77
C CYS A 27 -17.94 2.16 10.83
N LEU A 28 -17.51 0.89 10.99
CA LEU A 28 -17.90 -0.24 10.14
C LEU A 28 -17.60 -0.05 8.65
N GLY A 29 -16.68 0.86 8.33
CA GLY A 29 -16.23 1.13 6.96
C GLY A 29 -15.20 0.11 6.46
N PRO A 30 -15.02 -0.01 5.14
CA PRO A 30 -13.98 -0.86 4.57
C PRO A 30 -12.58 -0.33 4.90
N LEU A 31 -11.64 -1.26 5.07
CA LEU A 31 -10.21 -0.97 5.25
C LEU A 31 -9.47 -1.14 3.92
N GLU A 32 -8.58 -0.20 3.62
CA GLU A 32 -7.77 -0.19 2.40
C GLU A 32 -6.28 -0.26 2.74
N ALA A 33 -5.50 -0.92 1.89
CA ALA A 33 -4.04 -0.99 2.05
C ALA A 33 -3.40 0.37 1.78
N THR A 34 -2.51 0.79 2.67
CA THR A 34 -1.77 2.05 2.57
C THR A 34 -0.28 1.81 2.38
N TYR A 35 0.35 2.70 1.62
CA TYR A 35 1.74 2.61 1.24
C TYR A 35 2.49 3.93 1.47
N ASP A 36 3.80 3.83 1.59
CA ASP A 36 4.72 4.97 1.69
C ASP A 36 5.07 5.51 0.30
N TYR A 37 4.19 6.35 -0.25
CA TYR A 37 4.42 6.92 -1.58
C TYR A 37 5.66 7.82 -1.65
N ASP A 38 6.07 8.45 -0.55
CA ASP A 38 7.28 9.26 -0.51
C ASP A 38 8.52 8.37 -0.72
N LEU A 39 8.59 7.23 -0.01
CA LEU A 39 9.65 6.24 -0.17
C LEU A 39 9.60 5.50 -1.52
N ILE A 40 8.39 5.21 -2.01
CA ILE A 40 8.23 4.59 -3.34
C ILE A 40 8.77 5.53 -4.41
N LYS A 41 8.44 6.82 -4.34
CA LYS A 41 8.88 7.82 -5.32
C LYS A 41 10.40 7.96 -5.40
N THR A 42 11.13 7.73 -4.31
CA THR A 42 12.60 7.76 -4.32
C THR A 42 13.24 6.50 -4.90
N THR A 43 12.49 5.40 -4.99
CA THR A 43 13.03 4.07 -5.31
C THR A 43 12.55 3.55 -6.67
N LEU A 44 11.29 3.78 -7.00
CA LEU A 44 10.64 3.27 -8.20
C LEU A 44 10.85 4.24 -9.37
N THR A 45 11.72 3.88 -10.30
CA THR A 45 11.95 4.63 -11.54
C THR A 45 11.39 3.91 -12.76
N ARG A 46 11.22 4.64 -13.87
CA ARG A 46 10.73 4.05 -15.14
C ARG A 46 11.71 3.02 -15.70
N GLU A 47 13.00 3.28 -15.55
CA GLU A 47 14.09 2.41 -16.00
C GLU A 47 14.10 1.11 -15.20
N LEU A 48 13.87 1.20 -13.88
CA LEU A 48 13.78 0.05 -12.99
C LEU A 48 12.53 -0.79 -13.28
N ILE A 49 11.41 -0.17 -13.64
CA ILE A 49 10.20 -0.89 -14.08
C ILE A 49 10.47 -1.61 -15.41
N ALA A 50 11.12 -0.95 -16.36
CA ALA A 50 11.39 -1.49 -17.69
C ALA A 50 12.40 -2.65 -17.68
N SER A 51 13.30 -2.71 -16.70
CA SER A 51 14.28 -3.79 -16.57
C SER A 51 13.68 -5.11 -16.03
N ARG A 52 12.44 -5.09 -15.54
CA ARG A 52 11.75 -6.25 -14.94
C ARG A 52 10.90 -7.01 -15.99
N PRO A 53 10.58 -8.29 -15.74
CA PRO A 53 9.63 -9.04 -16.57
C PRO A 53 8.29 -8.31 -16.72
N LEU A 54 7.66 -8.45 -17.89
CA LEU A 54 6.38 -7.80 -18.22
C LEU A 54 5.20 -8.50 -17.52
N ASN A 55 5.10 -8.32 -16.22
CA ASN A 55 3.99 -8.76 -15.38
C ASN A 55 3.70 -7.73 -14.28
N LEU A 56 2.66 -7.93 -13.47
CA LEU A 56 2.26 -6.98 -12.42
C LEU A 56 3.32 -6.81 -11.32
N TRP A 57 4.16 -7.83 -11.07
CA TRP A 57 5.22 -7.78 -10.06
C TRP A 57 6.32 -6.76 -10.37
N ARG A 58 6.34 -6.19 -11.58
CA ARG A 58 7.21 -5.06 -11.90
C ARG A 58 6.90 -3.80 -11.10
N TYR A 59 5.76 -3.75 -10.41
CA TYR A 59 5.31 -2.66 -9.53
C TYR A 59 5.26 -3.08 -8.04
N ARG A 60 6.02 -4.09 -7.61
CA ARG A 60 5.98 -4.65 -6.23
C ARG A 60 6.09 -3.65 -5.07
N GLU A 61 6.52 -2.43 -5.32
CA GLU A 61 6.57 -1.34 -4.35
C GLU A 61 5.19 -0.69 -4.11
N LEU A 62 4.23 -0.87 -5.03
CA LEU A 62 2.86 -0.35 -5.04
C LEU A 62 1.82 -1.41 -4.63
#